data_AF-A0A4Q2DEB1-F1
#
_entry.id   AF-A0A4Q2DEB1-F1
#
_cell.length_a   1.000
_cell.length_b   1.000
_cell.length_c   1.000
_cell.angle_alpha   90.00
_cell.angle_beta   90.00
_cell.angle_gamma   90.00
#
_symmetry.space_group_name_H-M   'P 1'
#
loop_
_entity.id
_entity.type
_entity.pdbx_description
1 polymer ?
#
loop_
_entity_poly.entity_id
_entity_poly.type
_entity_poly.pdbx_seq_one_letter_code
_entity_poly.pdbx_strand_id
1 'polypeptide(L)'
;MSLNNLANALQSLHERDGDIDALNKAISLNREALALCPALHPDRSSSLNNLGNTLQARHEHVGDVDALNEAISLHCEALALRPAPHPDRPQSLASFADGLLSQFEQNGVVEATDFANCPLTVL
;
A
#
# COMPACT_ATOMS: atom_id res chain seq x y z
N MET A 1 -7.08 3.64 -20.30
CA MET A 1 -5.84 3.76 -19.53
C MET A 1 -6.26 3.73 -18.07
N SER A 2 -5.92 2.70 -17.29
CA SER A 2 -6.37 2.62 -15.90
C SER A 2 -5.69 3.70 -15.06
N LEU A 3 -6.39 4.25 -14.06
CA LEU A 3 -5.83 5.21 -13.11
C LEU A 3 -4.57 4.68 -12.41
N ASN A 4 -4.56 3.37 -12.12
CA ASN A 4 -3.38 2.66 -11.58
C ASN A 4 -2.14 2.78 -12.47
N ASN A 5 -2.28 2.70 -13.80
CA ASN A 5 -1.12 2.81 -14.69
C ASN A 5 -0.56 4.24 -14.71
N LEU A 6 -1.43 5.25 -14.62
CA LEU A 6 -1.00 6.64 -14.52
C LEU A 6 -0.33 6.93 -13.16
N ALA A 7 -0.88 6.39 -12.08
CA ALA A 7 -0.28 6.49 -10.75
C ALA A 7 1.11 5.86 -10.70
N ASN A 8 1.29 4.67 -11.26
CA ASN A 8 2.59 4.01 -11.34
C ASN A 8 3.60 4.83 -12.16
N ALA A 9 3.18 5.42 -13.29
CA ALA A 9 4.06 6.29 -14.08
C ALA A 9 4.52 7.53 -13.30
N LEU A 10 3.65 8.09 -12.46
CA LEU A 10 3.98 9.22 -11.59
C LEU A 10 4.88 8.80 -10.42
N GLN A 11 4.69 7.60 -9.87
CA GLN A 11 5.60 7.04 -8.87
C GLN A 11 7.02 6.87 -9.45
N SER A 12 7.16 6.28 -10.64
CA SER A 12 8.47 6.17 -11.30
C SER A 12 9.10 7.53 -11.63
N LEU A 13 8.28 8.55 -11.90
CA LEU A 13 8.77 9.91 -12.09
C LEU A 13 9.32 10.48 -10.77
N HIS A 14 8.62 10.27 -9.66
CA HIS A 14 9.09 10.63 -8.33
C HIS A 14 10.40 9.92 -7.99
N GLU A 15 10.49 8.60 -8.20
CA GLU A 15 11.72 7.82 -7.95
C GLU A 15 12.92 8.35 -8.73
N ARG A 16 12.69 8.88 -9.94
CA ARG A 16 13.75 9.44 -10.79
C ARG A 16 14.17 10.85 -10.36
N ASP A 17 13.19 11.71 -10.09
CA ASP A 17 13.42 13.17 -9.99
C ASP A 17 13.27 13.72 -8.56
N GLY A 18 12.82 12.90 -7.60
CA GLY A 18 12.50 13.32 -6.24
C GLY A 18 11.27 14.24 -6.13
N ASP A 19 10.42 14.26 -7.16
CA ASP A 19 9.29 15.18 -7.24
C ASP A 19 8.14 14.73 -6.32
N ILE A 20 8.01 15.39 -5.17
CA ILE A 20 6.95 15.12 -4.20
C ILE A 20 5.55 15.42 -4.74
N ASP A 21 5.41 16.34 -5.70
CA ASP A 21 4.11 16.66 -6.31
C ASP A 21 3.64 15.54 -7.23
N ALA A 22 4.57 14.91 -7.96
CA ALA A 22 4.28 13.70 -8.72
C ALA A 22 3.77 12.58 -7.80
N LEU A 23 4.41 12.40 -6.63
CA LEU A 23 3.99 11.40 -5.65
C LEU A 23 2.61 11.71 -5.04
N ASN A 24 2.36 12.97 -4.68
CA ASN A 24 1.05 13.42 -4.19
C ASN A 24 -0.08 13.14 -5.19
N LYS A 25 0.23 13.34 -6.48
CA LYS A 25 -0.70 13.06 -7.56
C LYS A 25 -0.92 11.56 -7.76
N ALA A 26 0.13 10.75 -7.64
CA ALA A 26 0.02 9.29 -7.67
C ALA A 26 -0.89 8.77 -6.54
N ILE A 27 -0.73 9.28 -5.31
CA ILE A 27 -1.60 8.94 -4.16
C ILE A 27 -3.06 9.29 -4.47
N SER A 28 -3.30 10.49 -4.99
CA SER A 28 -4.66 10.95 -5.33
C SER A 28 -5.32 10.05 -6.37
N LEU A 29 -4.59 9.65 -7.41
CA LEU A 29 -5.08 8.76 -8.46
C LEU A 29 -5.30 7.33 -7.95
N ASN A 30 -4.43 6.82 -7.09
CA ASN A 30 -4.60 5.50 -6.48
C ASN A 30 -5.82 5.46 -5.54
N ARG A 31 -6.10 6.56 -4.80
CA ARG A 31 -7.33 6.69 -4.01
C ARG A 31 -8.58 6.68 -4.88
N GLU A 32 -8.56 7.41 -6.00
CA GLU A 32 -9.67 7.39 -6.97
C GLU A 32 -9.86 5.99 -7.58
N ALA A 33 -8.78 5.33 -7.99
CA ALA A 33 -8.81 3.96 -8.52
C ALA A 33 -9.42 2.97 -7.52
N LEU A 34 -9.03 3.08 -6.24
CA LEU A 34 -9.58 2.26 -5.16
C LEU A 34 -11.07 2.54 -4.93
N ALA A 35 -11.51 3.81 -4.98
CA ALA A 35 -12.91 4.18 -4.84
C ALA A 35 -13.80 3.60 -5.95
N LEU A 36 -13.23 3.41 -7.15
CA LEU A 36 -13.90 2.75 -8.28
C LEU A 36 -13.93 1.22 -8.18
N CYS A 37 -13.16 0.62 -7.25
CA CYS A 37 -13.12 -0.82 -7.01
C CYS A 37 -13.92 -1.17 -5.72
N PRO A 38 -15.23 -1.46 -5.82
CA PRO A 38 -16.02 -1.89 -4.66
C PRO A 38 -15.46 -3.16 -4.01
N ALA A 39 -15.91 -3.49 -2.79
CA ALA A 39 -15.34 -4.55 -1.94
C ALA A 39 -15.12 -5.91 -2.64
N LEU A 40 -16.01 -6.30 -3.56
CA LEU A 40 -15.95 -7.58 -4.29
C LEU A 40 -15.30 -7.47 -5.68
N HIS A 41 -14.74 -6.32 -6.03
CA HIS A 41 -14.09 -6.12 -7.32
C HIS A 41 -12.77 -6.90 -7.38
N PRO A 42 -12.50 -7.65 -8.46
CA PRO A 42 -11.28 -8.48 -8.57
C PRO A 42 -10.00 -7.66 -8.43
N ASP A 43 -9.98 -6.44 -8.98
CA ASP A 43 -8.81 -5.55 -8.93
C ASP A 43 -8.67 -4.74 -7.64
N ARG A 44 -9.57 -4.93 -6.66
CA ARG A 44 -9.51 -4.18 -5.39
C ARG A 44 -8.20 -4.45 -4.66
N SER A 45 -7.79 -5.71 -4.56
CA SER A 45 -6.53 -6.11 -3.90
C SER A 45 -5.31 -5.44 -4.54
N SER A 46 -5.27 -5.35 -5.87
CA SER A 46 -4.20 -4.68 -6.60
C SER A 46 -4.21 -3.17 -6.38
N SER A 47 -5.39 -2.54 -6.35
CA SER A 47 -5.53 -1.09 -6.13
C SER A 47 -5.15 -0.71 -4.69
N LEU A 48 -5.52 -1.53 -3.70
CA LEU A 48 -5.05 -1.39 -2.31
C LEU A 48 -3.53 -1.45 -2.22
N ASN A 49 -2.91 -2.45 -2.87
CA ASN A 49 -1.46 -2.62 -2.82
C ASN A 49 -0.71 -1.46 -3.49
N ASN A 50 -1.22 -0.95 -4.62
CA ASN A 50 -0.62 0.20 -5.30
C ASN A 50 -0.70 1.47 -4.44
N LEU A 51 -1.83 1.72 -3.79
CA LEU A 51 -1.97 2.85 -2.87
C LEU A 51 -1.01 2.71 -1.68
N GLY A 52 -0.94 1.52 -1.08
CA GLY A 52 -0.01 1.23 0.01
C GLY A 52 1.45 1.50 -0.37
N ASN A 53 1.91 0.97 -1.51
CA ASN A 53 3.28 1.20 -2.00
C ASN A 53 3.58 2.70 -2.20
N THR A 54 2.60 3.47 -2.68
CA THR A 54 2.80 4.91 -2.94
C THR A 54 2.87 5.71 -1.63
N LEU A 55 2.09 5.30 -0.62
CA LEU A 55 2.13 5.89 0.72
C LEU A 55 3.42 5.52 1.46
N GLN A 56 3.92 4.30 1.29
CA GLN A 56 5.22 3.89 1.81
C GLN A 56 6.36 4.70 1.18
N ALA A 57 6.36 4.87 -0.14
CA ALA A 57 7.33 5.75 -0.81
C ALA A 57 7.29 7.19 -0.28
N ARG A 58 6.10 7.69 0.08
CA ARG A 58 5.96 9.01 0.72
C ARG A 58 6.59 9.03 2.11
N HIS A 59 6.35 7.99 2.91
CA HIS A 59 7.01 7.84 4.20
C HIS A 59 8.53 7.86 4.04
N GLU A 60 9.09 7.08 3.12
CA GLU A 60 10.53 7.02 2.86
C GLU A 60 11.10 8.39 2.43
N HIS A 61 10.33 9.17 1.66
CA HIS A 61 10.78 10.47 1.17
C HIS A 61 10.77 11.58 2.23
N VAL A 62 9.73 11.65 3.07
CA VAL A 62 9.55 12.79 4.01
C VAL A 62 9.35 12.41 5.47
N GLY A 63 9.41 11.13 5.82
CA GLY A 63 9.18 10.62 7.18
C GLY A 63 7.72 10.67 7.62
N ASP A 64 6.76 10.64 6.68
CA ASP A 64 5.33 10.71 6.97
C ASP A 64 4.83 9.41 7.64
N VAL A 65 4.70 9.43 8.97
CA VAL A 65 4.30 8.27 9.78
C VAL A 65 2.85 7.88 9.55
N ASP A 66 1.98 8.88 9.35
CA ASP A 66 0.57 8.63 9.08
C ASP A 66 0.40 7.92 7.74
N ALA A 67 1.20 8.30 6.73
CA ALA A 67 1.23 7.60 5.45
C ALA A 67 1.71 6.14 5.59
N LEU A 68 2.72 5.88 6.43
CA LEU A 68 3.20 4.51 6.68
C LEU A 68 2.11 3.65 7.35
N ASN A 69 1.46 4.17 8.39
CA ASN A 69 0.39 3.45 9.09
C ASN A 69 -0.81 3.17 8.17
N GLU A 70 -1.16 4.12 7.28
CA GLU A 70 -2.16 3.91 6.23
C GLU A 70 -1.70 2.82 5.25
N ALA A 71 -0.43 2.84 4.81
CA ALA A 71 0.12 1.82 3.91
C ALA A 71 0.03 0.41 4.49
N ILE A 72 0.45 0.23 5.75
CA ILE A 72 0.37 -1.07 6.47
C ILE A 72 -1.07 -1.58 6.50
N SER A 73 -2.01 -0.71 6.85
CA SER A 73 -3.45 -1.05 6.88
C SER A 73 -3.97 -1.50 5.50
N LEU A 74 -3.55 -0.82 4.43
CA LEU A 74 -3.95 -1.16 3.05
C LEU A 74 -3.32 -2.46 2.55
N HIS A 75 -2.04 -2.71 2.84
CA HIS A 75 -1.38 -3.98 2.50
C HIS A 75 -2.02 -5.15 3.22
N CYS A 76 -2.41 -4.95 4.47
CA CYS A 76 -3.13 -5.92 5.25
C CYS A 76 -4.53 -6.23 4.68
N GLU A 77 -5.30 -5.22 4.25
CA GLU A 77 -6.57 -5.45 3.54
C GLU A 77 -6.35 -6.19 2.21
N ALA A 78 -5.33 -5.81 1.43
CA ALA A 78 -4.99 -6.47 0.18
C ALA A 78 -4.65 -7.96 0.39
N LEU A 79 -3.92 -8.26 1.46
CA LEU A 79 -3.57 -9.61 1.87
C LEU A 79 -4.81 -10.42 2.28
N ALA A 80 -5.76 -9.81 2.98
CA ALA A 80 -7.05 -10.43 3.36
C ALA A 80 -7.90 -10.84 2.15
N LEU A 81 -7.82 -10.09 1.06
CA LEU A 81 -8.50 -10.41 -0.20
C LEU A 81 -7.80 -11.52 -1.01
N ARG A 82 -6.62 -11.97 -0.60
CA ARG A 82 -5.80 -13.00 -1.28
C ARG A 82 -5.52 -14.17 -0.33
N PRO A 83 -6.52 -15.00 -0.02
CA PRO A 83 -6.35 -16.18 0.84
C PRO A 83 -5.48 -17.25 0.15
N ALA A 84 -4.84 -18.13 0.91
CA ALA A 84 -4.08 -19.23 0.31
C ALA A 84 -5.02 -20.20 -0.44
N PRO A 85 -4.66 -20.69 -1.65
CA PRO A 85 -3.37 -20.57 -2.34
C PRO A 85 -3.35 -19.51 -3.47
N HIS A 86 -3.93 -18.32 -3.27
CA HIS A 86 -3.98 -17.26 -4.29
C HIS A 86 -2.57 -16.91 -4.84
N PRO A 87 -2.39 -16.81 -6.17
CA PRO A 87 -1.07 -16.63 -6.79
C PRO A 87 -0.35 -15.34 -6.34
N ASP A 88 -1.08 -14.23 -6.18
CA ASP A 88 -0.50 -12.94 -5.77
C ASP A 88 -0.43 -12.73 -4.25
N ARG A 89 -0.74 -13.78 -3.47
CA ARG A 89 -0.63 -13.71 -2.01
C ARG A 89 0.80 -13.42 -1.53
N PRO A 90 1.87 -14.05 -2.04
CA PRO A 90 3.24 -13.78 -1.61
C PRO A 90 3.65 -12.32 -1.79
N GLN A 91 3.21 -11.68 -2.88
CA GLN A 91 3.48 -10.26 -3.11
C GLN A 91 2.84 -9.38 -2.03
N SER A 92 1.60 -9.67 -1.67
CA SER A 92 0.86 -8.90 -0.65
C SER A 92 1.46 -9.10 0.74
N LEU A 93 1.94 -10.32 1.03
CA LEU A 93 2.70 -10.62 2.25
C LEU A 93 4.00 -9.84 2.32
N ALA A 94 4.74 -9.77 1.21
CA ALA A 94 6.00 -9.03 1.15
C ALA A 94 5.77 -7.53 1.41
N SER A 95 4.80 -6.90 0.75
CA SER A 95 4.48 -5.48 0.99
C SER A 95 4.01 -5.21 2.42
N PHE A 96 3.20 -6.10 3.02
CA PHE A 96 2.80 -5.97 4.42
C PHE A 96 4.00 -6.09 5.37
N ALA A 97 4.86 -7.09 5.16
CA ALA A 97 6.06 -7.29 5.98
C ALA A 97 7.06 -6.13 5.87
N ASP A 98 7.18 -5.53 4.69
CA ASP A 98 8.07 -4.39 4.44
C ASP A 98 7.59 -3.15 5.20
N GLY A 99 6.29 -2.83 5.14
CA GLY A 99 5.72 -1.73 5.93
C GLY A 99 5.90 -1.92 7.43
N LEU A 100 5.70 -3.15 7.94
CA LEU A 100 5.96 -3.48 9.35
C LEU A 100 7.43 -3.30 9.73
N LEU A 101 8.36 -3.67 8.84
CA LEU A 101 9.78 -3.48 9.07
C LEU A 101 10.14 -1.98 9.13
N SER A 102 9.63 -1.17 8.19
CA SER A 102 9.83 0.28 8.22
C SER A 102 9.31 0.92 9.51
N GLN A 103 8.15 0.47 10.00
CA GLN A 103 7.59 0.97 11.26
C GLN A 103 8.50 0.61 12.43
N PHE A 104 8.94 -0.65 12.50
CA PHE A 104 9.86 -1.12 13.54
C PHE A 104 11.20 -0.37 13.51
N GLU A 105 11.76 -0.09 12.32
CA GLU A 105 12.98 0.69 12.18
C GLU A 105 12.81 2.13 12.69
N GLN A 106 11.60 2.70 12.56
CA GLN A 106 11.31 4.05 13.00
C GLN A 106 11.13 4.18 14.52
N ASN A 107 10.39 3.26 15.15
CA ASN A 107 9.95 3.42 16.54
C ASN A 107 10.32 2.26 17.47
N GLY A 108 10.94 1.19 16.95
CA GLY A 108 11.38 0.01 17.69
C GLY A 108 10.25 -0.94 18.11
N VAL A 109 9.03 -0.75 17.61
CA VAL A 109 7.85 -1.55 17.95
C VAL A 109 6.99 -1.82 16.71
N VAL A 110 6.22 -2.91 16.73
CA VAL A 110 5.14 -3.13 15.77
C VAL A 110 3.83 -2.92 16.51
N GLU A 111 2.94 -2.08 15.98
CA GLU A 111 1.70 -1.75 16.65
C GLU A 111 0.68 -2.89 16.55
N ALA A 112 -0.05 -3.16 17.63
CA ALA A 112 -1.10 -4.19 17.60
C ALA A 112 -2.23 -3.84 16.62
N THR A 113 -2.42 -2.54 16.34
CA THR A 113 -3.36 -1.99 15.37
C THR A 113 -3.06 -2.41 13.94
N ASP A 114 -1.81 -2.72 13.60
CA ASP A 114 -1.41 -3.18 12.27
C ASP A 114 -2.06 -4.52 11.90
N PHE A 115 -2.37 -5.33 12.91
CA PHE A 115 -3.04 -6.61 12.76
C PHE A 115 -4.57 -6.51 12.96
N ALA A 116 -5.09 -5.40 13.46
CA ALA A 116 -6.52 -5.26 13.77
C ALA A 116 -7.41 -5.37 12.51
N ASN A 117 -6.87 -4.99 11.35
CA ASN A 117 -7.52 -5.12 10.05
C ASN A 117 -7.07 -6.36 9.26
N CYS A 118 -6.20 -7.20 9.83
CA CYS A 118 -5.77 -8.47 9.23
C CYS A 118 -6.52 -9.59 9.94
N PRO A 119 -7.50 -10.24 9.29
CA PRO A 119 -8.15 -11.38 9.90
C PRO A 119 -7.07 -12.41 10.24
N LEU A 120 -7.00 -12.86 11.49
CA LEU A 120 -6.02 -13.88 11.95
C LEU A 120 -6.06 -15.16 11.11
N THR A 121 -7.16 -15.39 10.39
CA THR A 121 -7.32 -16.48 9.40
C THR A 121 -6.49 -16.31 8.13
N VAL A 122 -5.82 -15.17 7.97
CA VAL A 122 -5.05 -14.77 6.78
C VAL A 122 -3.55 -14.74 7.08
N LEU A 123 -3.08 -14.82 8.32
CA LEU A 123 -1.66 -14.99 8.65
C LEU A 123 -1.32 -16.48 8.77
#